data_AF-A0A139R732-F1
#
_entry.id   AF-A0A139R732-F1
#
_cell.length_a   1.000
_cell.length_b   1.000
_cell.length_c   1.000
_cell.angle_alpha   90.00
_cell.angle_beta   90.00
_cell.angle_gamma   90.00
#
_symmetry.space_group_name_H-M   'P 1'
#
loop_
_entity.id
_entity.type
_entity.pdbx_description
1 polymer ?
#
loop_
_entity_poly.entity_id
_entity_poly.type
_entity_poly.pdbx_seq_one_letter_code
_entity_poly.pdbx_strand_id
1 'polypeptide(L)'
;MKINQNDRKRKFFGQISFEYEHNANSELTEKDFRESVIQRIKDYCKNEEDRYHIIFHDKDLKDDGSSKPLHAHFYIDFKHAHTYSSVFKALSISREQNLEFVRSSIKTCRYLTHRNERNMEEHKFPYEVKDVISSENANYIDDIMGKIKNHSKEKSDSGLEIDEYCLELSYQISEEGLLITEVKQQLFEQFTQRIAQKAWNSNKRQFEENRQEYIQKEFIRMSKGERNHSGIYIQAEGGTGKSYLARLLAEEHDRLGAHTPSINKKRFDLGSGYKGEKTIIINELDASCGMTFRELFQVLEPDSATQLSSRFKDAYIINDLTIITNSDTYWDWCDSWFGKKNKEYHQLMRRIRFVIKMVHDEKNKVIKIELWNYTATRDLKEKAKQAFEKLQTYSLKSVENEEEFRKIASEILERIKKEKILTVKEKLSLQTQPTKASAAITKVNGNSKYYFYTLFYHRKRKIHMTDKFLIKIDNLEVQLPASHIIVEKDEYLDLKKQASKGKYISLDEVLNMLSVSRPWLLKHVLYQPDIRSKIDIEKNKDGFVKYPENQGGRYYFLASKTKQFFEENFAEIFNL
;
A
#
# COMPACT_ATOMS: atom_id res chain seq x y z
N MET A 1 -38.95 17.80 9.38
CA MET A 1 -39.73 17.35 8.19
C MET A 1 -41.04 16.80 8.74
N LYS A 2 -42.20 17.35 8.38
CA LYS A 2 -43.49 16.83 8.89
C LYS A 2 -43.73 15.44 8.29
N ILE A 3 -43.94 14.43 9.13
CA ILE A 3 -44.26 13.07 8.69
C ILE A 3 -45.69 13.07 8.15
N ASN A 4 -45.91 12.51 6.96
CA ASN A 4 -47.26 12.33 6.44
C ASN A 4 -47.89 11.10 7.11
N GLN A 5 -49.03 11.29 7.79
CA GLN A 5 -49.69 10.23 8.57
C GLN A 5 -50.15 9.02 7.73
N ASN A 6 -50.30 9.20 6.41
CA ASN A 6 -50.70 8.14 5.48
C ASN A 6 -49.51 7.37 4.88
N ASP A 7 -48.28 7.80 5.13
CA ASP A 7 -47.10 7.11 4.62
C ASP A 7 -46.98 5.71 5.23
N ARG A 8 -46.69 4.74 4.36
CA ARG A 8 -46.50 3.34 4.75
C ARG A 8 -45.03 2.98 4.79
N LYS A 9 -44.57 2.46 5.93
CA LYS A 9 -43.23 1.91 6.11
C LYS A 9 -43.32 0.60 6.87
N ARG A 10 -42.22 -0.15 6.86
CA ARG A 10 -42.08 -1.39 7.61
C ARG A 10 -41.41 -1.19 8.96
N LYS A 11 -40.57 -0.16 9.06
CA LYS A 11 -39.66 0.01 10.20
C LYS A 11 -40.01 1.27 10.97
N PHE A 12 -40.29 1.09 12.25
CA PHE A 12 -40.71 2.13 13.16
C PHE A 12 -39.86 2.11 14.41
N PHE A 13 -39.61 3.31 14.94
CA PHE A 13 -39.03 3.50 16.25
C PHE A 13 -39.91 4.48 17.01
N GLY A 14 -40.12 4.23 18.30
CA GLY A 14 -40.91 5.14 19.09
C GLY A 14 -40.66 5.05 20.59
N GLN A 15 -41.36 5.92 21.29
CA GLN A 15 -41.32 6.08 22.73
C GLN A 15 -42.74 6.15 23.31
N ILE A 16 -42.99 5.39 24.38
CA ILE A 16 -44.23 5.42 25.16
C ILE A 16 -43.85 5.83 26.58
N SER A 17 -44.53 6.81 27.16
CA SER A 17 -44.11 7.42 28.43
C SER A 17 -45.16 7.22 29.52
N PHE A 18 -44.74 6.68 30.66
CA PHE A 18 -45.58 6.38 31.81
C PHE A 18 -46.31 7.62 32.32
N GLU A 19 -45.60 8.77 32.42
CA GLU A 19 -46.18 10.02 32.92
C GLU A 19 -47.45 10.44 32.18
N TYR A 20 -47.50 10.30 30.85
CA TYR A 20 -48.71 10.69 30.09
C TYR A 20 -49.86 9.73 30.32
N GLU A 21 -49.59 8.42 30.44
CA GLU A 21 -50.64 7.43 30.70
C GLU A 21 -51.13 7.49 32.15
N HIS A 22 -50.24 7.71 33.10
CA HIS A 22 -50.56 7.87 34.52
C HIS A 22 -51.34 9.18 34.79
N ASN A 23 -51.01 10.27 34.10
CA ASN A 23 -51.80 11.50 34.19
C ASN A 23 -53.22 11.34 33.64
N ALA A 24 -53.45 10.37 32.74
CA ALA A 24 -54.78 10.02 32.25
C ALA A 24 -55.49 8.98 33.14
N ASN A 25 -54.75 8.16 33.88
CA ASN A 25 -55.25 7.18 34.84
C ASN A 25 -54.31 7.08 36.05
N SER A 26 -54.65 7.78 37.14
CA SER A 26 -53.82 7.85 38.35
C SER A 26 -53.70 6.53 39.12
N GLU A 27 -54.50 5.51 38.78
CA GLU A 27 -54.39 4.17 39.37
C GLU A 27 -53.38 3.28 38.64
N LEU A 28 -52.88 3.70 37.47
CA LEU A 28 -51.93 2.93 36.67
C LEU A 28 -50.58 2.82 37.39
N THR A 29 -50.17 1.62 37.75
CA THR A 29 -48.84 1.37 38.33
C THR A 29 -47.77 1.22 37.24
N GLU A 30 -46.49 1.40 37.58
CA GLU A 30 -45.40 1.15 36.63
C GLU A 30 -45.36 -0.30 36.13
N LYS A 31 -45.80 -1.25 36.97
CA LYS A 31 -45.90 -2.66 36.60
C LYS A 31 -46.97 -2.86 35.53
N ASP A 32 -48.17 -2.32 35.76
CA ASP A 32 -49.27 -2.39 34.80
C ASP A 32 -48.91 -1.70 33.48
N PHE A 33 -48.15 -0.60 33.55
CA PHE A 33 -47.63 0.08 32.37
C PHE A 33 -46.66 -0.81 31.56
N ARG A 34 -45.68 -1.44 32.21
CA ARG A 34 -44.72 -2.33 31.54
C ARG A 34 -45.43 -3.50 30.86
N GLU A 35 -46.35 -4.15 31.59
CA GLU A 35 -47.14 -5.26 31.06
C GLU A 35 -48.03 -4.83 29.89
N SER A 36 -48.72 -3.68 30.02
CA SER A 36 -49.57 -3.10 28.97
C SER A 36 -48.79 -2.77 27.69
N VAL A 37 -47.60 -2.15 27.80
CA VAL A 37 -46.78 -1.82 26.63
C VAL A 37 -46.33 -3.08 25.90
N ILE A 38 -45.84 -4.08 26.63
CA ILE A 38 -45.41 -5.37 26.05
C ILE A 38 -46.59 -6.03 25.34
N GLN A 39 -47.76 -6.05 25.98
CA GLN A 39 -48.96 -6.69 25.43
C GLN A 39 -49.44 -5.97 24.16
N ARG A 40 -49.51 -4.62 24.17
CA ARG A 40 -49.89 -3.83 22.98
C ARG A 40 -49.01 -4.10 21.78
N ILE A 41 -47.68 -4.18 21.97
CA ILE A 41 -46.74 -4.45 20.88
C ILE A 41 -46.89 -5.91 20.38
N LYS A 42 -47.03 -6.88 21.30
CA LYS A 42 -47.29 -8.28 20.95
C LYS A 42 -48.59 -8.46 20.16
N ASP A 43 -49.67 -7.84 20.62
CA ASP A 43 -50.99 -7.93 19.98
C ASP A 43 -51.02 -7.27 18.61
N TYR A 44 -50.16 -6.27 18.38
CA TYR A 44 -50.07 -5.59 17.10
C TYR A 44 -49.16 -6.33 16.10
N CYS A 45 -48.08 -6.96 16.57
CA CYS A 45 -47.16 -7.75 15.76
C CYS A 45 -47.68 -9.19 15.57
N LYS A 46 -48.76 -9.34 14.79
CA LYS A 46 -49.46 -10.62 14.62
C LYS A 46 -48.82 -11.58 13.62
N ASN A 47 -47.93 -11.11 12.74
CA ASN A 47 -47.28 -11.96 11.77
C ASN A 47 -46.05 -12.65 12.38
N GLU A 48 -45.84 -13.93 12.10
CA GLU A 48 -44.68 -14.68 12.58
C GLU A 48 -43.33 -14.11 12.12
N GLU A 49 -43.31 -13.29 11.06
CA GLU A 49 -42.12 -12.58 10.58
C GLU A 49 -42.00 -11.13 11.09
N ASP A 50 -42.97 -10.63 11.86
CA ASP A 50 -42.84 -9.32 12.50
C ASP A 50 -41.78 -9.40 13.60
N ARG A 51 -40.85 -8.45 13.61
CA ARG A 51 -39.76 -8.41 14.60
C ARG A 51 -39.89 -7.16 15.46
N TYR A 52 -39.70 -7.29 16.77
CA TYR A 52 -39.67 -6.13 17.66
C TYR A 52 -38.60 -6.25 18.75
N HIS A 53 -38.18 -5.09 19.25
CA HIS A 53 -37.34 -4.93 20.45
C HIS A 53 -37.94 -3.82 21.32
N ILE A 54 -38.03 -4.06 22.62
CA ILE A 54 -38.56 -3.13 23.62
C ILE A 54 -37.55 -3.04 24.76
N ILE A 55 -37.33 -1.83 25.26
CA ILE A 55 -36.55 -1.60 26.49
C ILE A 55 -37.23 -0.50 27.30
N PHE A 56 -37.16 -0.63 28.62
CA PHE A 56 -37.70 0.35 29.55
C PHE A 56 -36.57 1.15 30.16
N HIS A 57 -36.67 2.48 30.04
CA HIS A 57 -35.74 3.43 30.60
C HIS A 57 -36.32 4.04 31.87
N ASP A 58 -35.65 3.81 33.00
CA ASP A 58 -35.99 4.31 34.34
C ASP A 58 -34.85 5.08 35.01
N LYS A 59 -33.70 5.20 34.36
CA LYS A 59 -32.47 5.83 34.88
C LYS A 59 -32.02 7.04 34.07
N ASP A 60 -32.80 7.45 33.08
CA ASP A 60 -32.46 8.58 32.23
C ASP A 60 -32.61 9.90 33.00
N LEU A 61 -31.74 10.86 32.73
CA LEU A 61 -31.79 12.20 33.34
C LEU A 61 -32.32 13.24 32.34
N LYS A 62 -33.00 14.26 32.86
CA LYS A 62 -33.36 15.50 32.17
C LYS A 62 -32.16 16.43 32.12
N ASP A 63 -32.24 17.47 31.29
CA ASP A 63 -31.18 18.45 31.11
C ASP A 63 -30.85 19.22 32.41
N ASP A 64 -31.81 19.28 33.34
CA ASP A 64 -31.67 19.86 34.67
C ASP A 64 -31.08 18.90 35.74
N GLY A 65 -30.74 17.67 35.33
CA GLY A 65 -30.20 16.62 36.20
C GLY A 65 -31.24 15.82 37.00
N SER A 66 -32.53 16.14 36.92
CA SER A 66 -33.59 15.33 37.52
C SER A 66 -33.90 14.08 36.71
N SER A 67 -34.43 13.02 37.35
CA SER A 67 -34.80 11.79 36.66
C SER A 67 -35.95 12.02 35.67
N LYS A 68 -35.81 11.50 34.45
CA LYS A 68 -36.91 11.36 33.50
C LYS A 68 -37.88 10.30 34.02
N PRO A 69 -39.19 10.50 33.83
CA PRO A 69 -40.18 9.48 34.10
C PRO A 69 -39.92 8.21 33.28
N LEU A 70 -40.37 7.07 33.82
CA LEU A 70 -40.33 5.78 33.13
C LEU A 70 -40.90 5.89 31.72
N HIS A 71 -40.17 5.37 30.74
CA HIS A 71 -40.64 5.29 29.36
C HIS A 71 -40.09 4.05 28.65
N ALA A 72 -40.86 3.53 27.70
CA ALA A 72 -40.47 2.41 26.86
C ALA A 72 -39.99 2.95 25.51
N HIS A 73 -38.80 2.56 25.08
CA HIS A 73 -38.40 2.67 23.69
C HIS A 73 -38.65 1.35 22.98
N PHE A 74 -39.10 1.43 21.73
CA PHE A 74 -39.31 0.25 20.90
C PHE A 74 -38.80 0.44 19.48
N TYR A 75 -38.40 -0.67 18.88
CA TYR A 75 -38.16 -0.82 17.45
C TYR A 75 -39.07 -1.93 16.92
N ILE A 76 -39.74 -1.70 15.80
CA ILE A 76 -40.54 -2.72 15.11
C ILE A 76 -40.18 -2.76 13.63
N ASP A 77 -40.01 -3.96 13.09
CA ASP A 77 -39.81 -4.27 11.67
C ASP A 77 -40.90 -5.24 11.21
N PHE A 78 -41.97 -4.67 10.65
CA PHE A 78 -43.10 -5.44 10.15
C PHE A 78 -42.76 -6.17 8.85
N LYS A 79 -43.35 -7.35 8.64
CA LYS A 79 -43.33 -8.05 7.35
C LYS A 79 -43.98 -7.22 6.25
N HIS A 80 -45.13 -6.63 6.55
CA HIS A 80 -45.90 -5.79 5.64
C HIS A 80 -45.83 -4.32 6.06
N ALA A 81 -46.01 -3.38 5.12
CA ALA A 81 -45.91 -1.96 5.46
C ALA A 81 -47.19 -1.46 6.18
N HIS A 82 -47.03 -0.81 7.33
CA HIS A 82 -48.10 -0.17 8.10
C HIS A 82 -48.08 1.34 7.89
N THR A 83 -49.24 1.99 8.00
CA THR A 83 -49.31 3.46 8.00
C THR A 83 -48.84 4.01 9.34
N TYR A 84 -48.23 5.19 9.31
CA TYR A 84 -47.86 5.91 10.53
C TYR A 84 -49.04 6.05 11.50
N SER A 85 -50.21 6.47 11.00
CA SER A 85 -51.42 6.64 11.81
C SER A 85 -51.89 5.33 12.49
N SER A 86 -51.74 4.19 11.81
CA SER A 86 -52.13 2.89 12.37
C SER A 86 -51.25 2.49 13.54
N VAL A 87 -49.92 2.62 13.40
CA VAL A 87 -48.97 2.31 14.47
C VAL A 87 -49.16 3.28 15.64
N PHE A 88 -49.31 4.57 15.35
CA PHE A 88 -49.51 5.62 16.35
C PHE A 88 -50.73 5.36 17.25
N LYS A 89 -51.87 5.01 16.64
CA LYS A 89 -53.11 4.73 17.37
C LYS A 89 -53.06 3.40 18.11
N ALA A 90 -52.56 2.34 17.46
CA ALA A 90 -52.55 0.99 18.04
C ALA A 90 -51.67 0.88 19.29
N LEU A 91 -50.55 1.62 19.30
CA LEU A 91 -49.63 1.64 20.44
C LEU A 91 -49.93 2.76 21.46
N SER A 92 -51.02 3.51 21.25
CA SER A 92 -51.48 4.63 22.10
C SER A 92 -50.38 5.66 22.38
N ILE A 93 -49.64 6.05 21.33
CA ILE A 93 -48.52 6.99 21.46
C ILE A 93 -49.06 8.40 21.70
N SER A 94 -48.54 9.07 22.73
CA SER A 94 -49.10 10.35 23.21
C SER A 94 -48.79 11.55 22.32
N ARG A 95 -47.66 11.55 21.60
CA ARG A 95 -47.19 12.68 20.78
C ARG A 95 -46.62 12.20 19.46
N GLU A 96 -46.91 12.90 18.37
CA GLU A 96 -46.38 12.56 17.04
C GLU A 96 -44.83 12.56 17.02
N GLN A 97 -44.17 13.33 17.87
CA GLN A 97 -42.70 13.35 17.91
C GLN A 97 -42.10 12.05 18.47
N ASN A 98 -42.92 11.22 19.13
CA ASN A 98 -42.50 9.97 19.77
C ASN A 98 -42.61 8.76 18.84
N LEU A 99 -42.93 8.95 17.56
CA LEU A 99 -42.91 7.89 16.55
C LEU A 99 -42.19 8.40 15.31
N GLU A 100 -41.27 7.59 14.79
CA GLU A 100 -40.50 7.92 13.60
C GLU A 100 -40.30 6.71 12.69
N PHE A 101 -40.03 7.01 11.42
CA PHE A 101 -39.59 5.99 10.46
C PHE A 101 -38.11 5.74 10.58
N VAL A 102 -37.74 4.46 10.64
CA VAL A 102 -36.33 4.08 10.80
C VAL A 102 -35.61 4.06 9.47
N ARG A 103 -34.51 4.80 9.39
CA ARG A 103 -33.58 4.78 8.24
C ARG A 103 -32.51 3.69 8.37
N SER A 104 -32.00 3.48 9.58
CA SER A 104 -30.93 2.51 9.86
C SER A 104 -31.29 1.67 11.08
N SER A 105 -31.67 0.41 10.83
CA SER A 105 -32.02 -0.54 11.89
C SER A 105 -30.90 -0.67 12.92
N ILE A 106 -29.64 -0.80 12.48
CA ILE A 106 -28.48 -0.99 13.38
C ILE A 106 -28.32 0.21 14.31
N LYS A 107 -28.33 1.44 13.79
CA LYS A 107 -28.17 2.65 14.61
C LYS A 107 -29.32 2.80 15.61
N THR A 108 -30.54 2.54 15.17
CA THR A 108 -31.74 2.60 16.01
C THR A 108 -31.73 1.53 17.10
N CYS A 109 -31.40 0.28 16.76
CA CYS A 109 -31.27 -0.79 17.75
C CYS A 109 -30.18 -0.47 18.78
N ARG A 110 -29.01 0.05 18.36
CA ARG A 110 -27.97 0.52 19.32
C ARG A 110 -28.42 1.67 20.21
N TYR A 111 -29.34 2.51 19.72
CA TYR A 111 -29.89 3.62 20.50
C TYR A 111 -30.70 3.11 21.71
N LEU A 112 -31.40 1.98 21.58
CA LEU A 112 -32.18 1.37 22.67
C LEU A 112 -31.36 1.14 23.95
N THR A 113 -30.09 0.76 23.85
CA THR A 113 -29.26 0.52 25.05
C THR A 113 -28.33 1.68 25.40
N HIS A 114 -28.46 2.83 24.71
CA HIS A 114 -27.56 3.98 24.81
C HIS A 114 -26.07 3.70 24.53
N ARG A 115 -25.74 2.58 23.85
CA ARG A 115 -24.35 2.17 23.55
C ARG A 115 -23.86 2.68 22.18
N ASN A 116 -24.16 3.92 21.83
CA ASN A 116 -23.62 4.57 20.63
C ASN A 116 -22.76 5.79 21.00
N GLU A 117 -21.81 6.16 20.13
CA GLU A 117 -20.83 7.24 20.36
C GLU A 117 -21.48 8.54 20.87
N ARG A 118 -22.57 8.96 20.24
CA ARG A 118 -23.30 10.18 20.61
C ARG A 118 -23.94 10.12 22.00
N ASN A 119 -24.52 8.98 22.38
CA ASN A 119 -25.15 8.83 23.70
C ASN A 119 -24.10 8.69 24.81
N MET A 120 -22.92 8.15 24.50
CA MET A 120 -21.75 8.14 25.39
C MET A 120 -21.19 9.55 25.57
N GLU A 121 -21.15 10.37 24.52
CA GLU A 121 -20.81 11.81 24.59
C GLU A 121 -21.85 12.62 25.39
N GLU A 122 -23.13 12.28 25.30
CA GLU A 122 -24.24 12.91 26.04
C GLU A 122 -24.43 12.33 27.46
N HIS A 123 -23.51 11.48 27.96
CA HIS A 123 -23.56 10.85 29.29
C HIS A 123 -24.89 10.16 29.65
N LYS A 124 -25.60 9.60 28.67
CA LYS A 124 -26.85 8.86 28.92
C LYS A 124 -26.56 7.53 29.62
N PHE A 125 -27.45 7.10 30.51
CA PHE A 125 -27.29 5.86 31.25
C PHE A 125 -27.25 4.65 30.29
N PRO A 126 -26.19 3.82 30.28
CA PRO A 126 -26.10 2.65 29.42
C PRO A 126 -26.89 1.47 30.00
N TYR A 127 -27.85 0.95 29.25
CA TYR A 127 -28.64 -0.21 29.65
C TYR A 127 -28.01 -1.53 29.18
N GLU A 128 -28.36 -2.64 29.83
CA GLU A 128 -27.87 -3.96 29.46
C GLU A 128 -28.68 -4.57 28.32
N VAL A 129 -28.00 -5.30 27.44
CA VAL A 129 -28.63 -6.01 26.31
C VAL A 129 -29.68 -7.02 26.81
N LYS A 130 -29.44 -7.68 27.94
CA LYS A 130 -30.37 -8.66 28.52
C LYS A 130 -31.70 -8.04 28.96
N ASP A 131 -31.76 -6.73 29.14
CA ASP A 131 -32.98 -6.01 29.54
C ASP A 131 -33.86 -5.69 28.32
N VAL A 132 -33.38 -5.98 27.09
CA VAL A 132 -34.15 -5.82 25.86
C VAL A 132 -35.06 -7.02 25.63
N ILE A 133 -36.36 -6.76 25.59
CA ILE A 133 -37.41 -7.74 25.31
C ILE A 133 -37.60 -7.81 23.80
N SER A 134 -37.42 -8.98 23.21
CA SER A 134 -37.48 -9.19 21.76
C SER A 134 -38.56 -10.21 21.38
N SER A 135 -39.04 -10.15 20.14
CA SER A 135 -39.85 -11.23 19.56
C SER A 135 -39.03 -12.52 19.40
N GLU A 136 -39.68 -13.68 19.42
CA GLU A 136 -39.02 -15.00 19.36
C GLU A 136 -38.17 -15.21 18.10
N ASN A 137 -38.56 -14.58 16.99
CA ASN A 137 -37.89 -14.62 15.69
C ASN A 137 -36.77 -13.57 15.54
N ALA A 138 -36.45 -12.81 16.59
CA ALA A 138 -35.48 -11.73 16.55
C ALA A 138 -34.32 -11.96 17.53
N ASN A 139 -33.11 -11.60 17.11
CA ASN A 139 -31.93 -11.62 17.95
C ASN A 139 -31.34 -10.20 18.00
N TYR A 140 -31.51 -9.54 19.14
CA TYR A 140 -31.09 -8.15 19.31
C TYR A 140 -29.57 -7.97 19.12
N ILE A 141 -28.74 -8.94 19.52
CA ILE A 141 -27.28 -8.90 19.31
C ILE A 141 -26.96 -8.87 17.80
N ASP A 142 -27.59 -9.75 17.02
CA ASP A 142 -27.39 -9.78 15.57
C ASP A 142 -27.84 -8.48 14.90
N ASP A 143 -28.95 -7.89 15.37
CA ASP A 143 -29.51 -6.65 14.82
C ASP A 143 -28.68 -5.39 15.20
N ILE A 144 -27.87 -5.41 16.28
CA ILE A 144 -26.92 -4.32 16.61
C ILE A 144 -25.51 -4.52 16.03
N MET A 145 -25.10 -5.76 15.77
CA MET A 145 -23.85 -6.08 15.08
C MET A 145 -23.98 -5.93 13.56
N GLY A 146 -25.19 -6.13 13.04
CA GLY A 146 -25.47 -6.26 11.62
C GLY A 146 -25.13 -7.68 11.15
N LYS A 147 -25.96 -8.25 10.27
CA LYS A 147 -25.58 -9.48 9.56
C LYS A 147 -24.23 -9.22 8.89
N ILE A 148 -23.19 -9.94 9.30
CA ILE A 148 -21.92 -10.02 8.59
C ILE A 148 -22.28 -10.20 7.11
N LYS A 149 -22.04 -9.18 6.28
CA LYS A 149 -22.32 -9.26 4.85
C LYS A 149 -21.63 -10.52 4.37
N ASN A 150 -22.38 -11.52 3.90
CA ASN A 150 -21.91 -12.77 3.32
C ASN A 150 -20.44 -12.69 2.85
N HIS A 151 -19.48 -12.91 3.75
CA HIS A 151 -18.14 -13.28 3.31
C HIS A 151 -18.36 -14.60 2.61
N SER A 152 -17.91 -14.71 1.38
CA SER A 152 -17.82 -16.02 0.78
C SER A 152 -16.97 -16.86 1.72
N LYS A 153 -17.45 -18.00 2.18
CA LYS A 153 -16.62 -18.98 2.91
C LYS A 153 -15.50 -19.56 2.03
N GLU A 154 -15.48 -19.19 0.75
CA GLU A 154 -14.43 -19.54 -0.18
C GLU A 154 -13.14 -18.85 0.24
N LYS A 155 -12.09 -19.65 0.31
CA LYS A 155 -10.76 -19.24 0.73
C LYS A 155 -9.79 -19.51 -0.42
N SER A 156 -8.76 -18.68 -0.53
CA SER A 156 -7.62 -18.94 -1.39
C SER A 156 -6.92 -20.25 -0.98
N ASP A 157 -5.97 -20.72 -1.79
CA ASP A 157 -5.10 -21.85 -1.46
C ASP A 157 -4.28 -21.59 -0.18
N SER A 158 -3.98 -20.31 0.10
CA SER A 158 -3.32 -19.86 1.32
C SER A 158 -4.26 -19.73 2.54
N GLY A 159 -5.54 -20.06 2.39
CA GLY A 159 -6.54 -20.06 3.46
C GLY A 159 -7.13 -18.69 3.81
N LEU A 160 -6.82 -17.64 3.01
CA LEU A 160 -7.32 -16.28 3.21
C LEU A 160 -8.72 -16.12 2.63
N GLU A 161 -9.57 -15.37 3.31
CA GLU A 161 -10.85 -14.97 2.75
C GLU A 161 -10.66 -13.88 1.68
N ILE A 162 -11.66 -13.69 0.81
CA ILE A 162 -11.54 -12.80 -0.35
C ILE A 162 -11.09 -11.37 0.00
N ASP A 163 -11.55 -10.83 1.12
CA ASP A 163 -11.21 -9.46 1.54
C ASP A 163 -9.78 -9.37 2.09
N GLU A 164 -9.33 -10.39 2.83
CA GLU A 164 -7.94 -10.51 3.29
C GLU A 164 -6.98 -10.70 2.11
N TYR A 165 -7.37 -11.52 1.13
CA TYR A 165 -6.59 -11.71 -0.09
C TYR A 165 -6.48 -10.42 -0.90
N CYS A 166 -7.55 -9.62 -0.98
CA CYS A 166 -7.49 -8.30 -1.64
C CYS A 166 -6.58 -7.32 -0.89
N LEU A 167 -6.49 -7.39 0.44
CA LEU A 167 -5.55 -6.58 1.23
C LEU A 167 -4.10 -7.00 0.95
N GLU A 168 -3.83 -8.31 0.91
CA GLU A 168 -2.52 -8.85 0.55
C GLU A 168 -2.10 -8.41 -0.86
N LEU A 169 -3.00 -8.52 -1.85
CA LEU A 169 -2.75 -8.01 -3.19
C LEU A 169 -2.47 -6.51 -3.20
N SER A 170 -3.18 -5.72 -2.39
CA SER A 170 -2.94 -4.27 -2.28
C SER A 170 -1.52 -3.98 -1.80
N TYR A 171 -1.06 -4.72 -0.79
CA TYR A 171 0.31 -4.64 -0.27
C TYR A 171 1.35 -5.02 -1.34
N GLN A 172 1.15 -6.14 -2.04
CA GLN A 172 2.07 -6.57 -3.10
C GLN A 172 2.14 -5.56 -4.26
N ILE A 173 1.04 -4.87 -4.58
CA ILE A 173 1.06 -3.80 -5.58
C ILE A 173 1.89 -2.61 -5.10
N SER A 174 1.64 -2.10 -3.89
CA SER A 174 2.29 -0.87 -3.39
C SER A 174 3.75 -1.07 -3.01
N GLU A 175 4.10 -2.25 -2.47
CA GLU A 175 5.45 -2.54 -1.97
C GLU A 175 6.33 -3.25 -3.00
N GLU A 176 5.78 -4.21 -3.74
CA GLU A 176 6.54 -5.08 -4.65
C GLU A 176 6.32 -4.75 -6.13
N GLY A 177 5.39 -3.84 -6.44
CA GLY A 177 5.11 -3.39 -7.80
C GLY A 177 4.35 -4.43 -8.64
N LEU A 178 3.57 -5.32 -8.00
CA LEU A 178 2.71 -6.28 -8.68
C LEU A 178 1.83 -5.59 -9.74
N LEU A 179 1.74 -6.18 -10.94
CA LEU A 179 0.97 -5.61 -12.03
C LEU A 179 -0.52 -5.84 -11.82
N ILE A 180 -1.31 -4.85 -12.23
CA ILE A 180 -2.78 -4.90 -12.19
C ILE A 180 -3.34 -6.09 -12.98
N THR A 181 -2.67 -6.49 -14.06
CA THR A 181 -3.02 -7.70 -14.84
C THR A 181 -2.75 -8.99 -14.07
N GLU A 182 -1.63 -9.06 -13.35
CA GLU A 182 -1.26 -10.21 -12.50
C GLU A 182 -2.23 -10.32 -11.31
N VAL A 183 -2.60 -9.20 -10.69
CA VAL A 183 -3.61 -9.14 -9.61
C VAL A 183 -4.93 -9.75 -10.09
N LYS A 184 -5.37 -9.38 -11.29
CA LYS A 184 -6.59 -9.93 -11.87
C LYS A 184 -6.45 -11.43 -12.12
N GLN A 185 -5.32 -11.88 -12.66
CA GLN A 185 -5.05 -13.29 -12.90
C GLN A 185 -5.10 -14.08 -11.58
N GLN A 186 -4.37 -13.63 -10.56
CA GLN A 186 -4.33 -14.29 -9.25
C GLN A 186 -5.72 -14.38 -8.60
N LEU A 187 -6.55 -13.33 -8.69
CA LEU A 187 -7.93 -13.39 -8.20
C LEU A 187 -8.76 -14.48 -8.88
N PHE A 188 -8.58 -14.67 -10.19
CA PHE A 188 -9.33 -15.67 -10.96
C PHE A 188 -8.74 -17.09 -10.84
N GLU A 189 -7.48 -17.22 -10.45
CA GLU A 189 -6.85 -18.49 -10.10
C GLU A 189 -7.26 -18.95 -8.70
N GLN A 190 -7.42 -18.02 -7.75
CA GLN A 190 -7.67 -18.33 -6.34
C GLN A 190 -9.16 -18.43 -5.98
N PHE A 191 -10.05 -17.86 -6.78
CA PHE A 191 -11.48 -17.83 -6.47
C PHE A 191 -12.34 -18.12 -7.70
N THR A 192 -13.56 -18.59 -7.46
CA THR A 192 -14.57 -18.75 -8.50
C THR A 192 -14.77 -17.46 -9.30
N GLN A 193 -15.02 -17.61 -10.60
CA GLN A 193 -15.16 -16.50 -11.56
C GLN A 193 -16.08 -15.37 -11.06
N ARG A 194 -17.20 -15.70 -10.41
CA ARG A 194 -18.16 -14.73 -9.89
C ARG A 194 -17.61 -13.92 -8.71
N ILE A 195 -16.93 -14.59 -7.77
CA ILE A 195 -16.35 -13.95 -6.58
C ILE A 195 -15.14 -13.10 -7.00
N ALA A 196 -14.25 -13.66 -7.80
CA ALA A 196 -13.11 -12.95 -8.38
C ALA A 196 -13.54 -11.70 -9.14
N GLN A 197 -14.55 -11.80 -10.02
CA GLN A 197 -15.05 -10.65 -10.80
C GLN A 197 -15.68 -9.57 -9.91
N LYS A 198 -16.40 -9.95 -8.85
CA LYS A 198 -16.99 -9.01 -7.88
C LYS A 198 -15.91 -8.29 -7.08
N ALA A 199 -14.92 -9.04 -6.58
CA ALA A 199 -13.79 -8.50 -5.83
C ALA A 199 -12.97 -7.54 -6.70
N TRP A 200 -12.69 -7.93 -7.95
CA TRP A 200 -12.04 -7.08 -8.94
C TRP A 200 -12.78 -5.76 -9.15
N ASN A 201 -14.08 -5.81 -9.45
CA ASN A 201 -14.86 -4.59 -9.70
C ASN A 201 -14.93 -3.66 -8.48
N SER A 202 -14.92 -4.24 -7.27
CA SER A 202 -15.01 -3.47 -6.02
C SER A 202 -13.67 -2.82 -5.64
N ASN A 203 -12.55 -3.48 -5.94
CA ASN A 203 -11.21 -3.06 -5.51
C ASN A 203 -10.34 -2.45 -6.64
N LYS A 204 -10.78 -2.50 -7.90
CA LYS A 204 -9.98 -2.05 -9.06
C LYS A 204 -9.38 -0.65 -8.88
N ARG A 205 -10.17 0.32 -8.40
CA ARG A 205 -9.70 1.69 -8.18
C ARG A 205 -8.59 1.73 -7.12
N GLN A 206 -8.75 0.99 -6.03
CA GLN A 206 -7.75 0.90 -4.96
C GLN A 206 -6.45 0.29 -5.48
N PHE A 207 -6.52 -0.78 -6.27
CA PHE A 207 -5.36 -1.39 -6.90
C PHE A 207 -4.64 -0.40 -7.84
N GLU A 208 -5.38 0.36 -8.64
CA GLU A 208 -4.81 1.41 -9.50
C GLU A 208 -4.13 2.51 -8.68
N GLU A 209 -4.72 2.93 -7.56
CA GLU A 209 -4.13 3.90 -6.61
C GLU A 209 -2.84 3.35 -5.97
N ASN A 210 -2.83 2.09 -5.50
CA ASN A 210 -1.63 1.45 -4.95
C ASN A 210 -0.52 1.32 -6.00
N ARG A 211 -0.87 1.12 -7.27
CA ARG A 211 0.13 1.11 -8.35
C ARG A 211 0.77 2.49 -8.54
N GLN A 212 -0.01 3.56 -8.44
CA GLN A 212 0.55 4.92 -8.49
C GLN A 212 1.45 5.21 -7.28
N GLU A 213 1.07 4.71 -6.10
CA GLU A 213 1.88 4.81 -4.88
C GLU A 213 3.25 4.13 -5.06
N TYR A 214 3.28 2.90 -5.59
CA TYR A 214 4.54 2.20 -5.91
C TYR A 214 5.41 3.03 -6.87
N ILE A 215 4.83 3.56 -7.96
CA ILE A 215 5.57 4.37 -8.93
C ILE A 215 6.16 5.62 -8.26
N GLN A 216 5.38 6.29 -7.41
CA GLN A 216 5.84 7.47 -6.69
C GLN A 216 6.96 7.13 -5.69
N LYS A 217 6.86 6.01 -4.99
CA LYS A 217 7.89 5.51 -4.07
C LYS A 217 9.19 5.20 -4.80
N GLU A 218 9.11 4.48 -5.92
CA GLU A 218 10.26 4.18 -6.77
C GLU A 218 10.89 5.47 -7.31
N PHE A 219 10.08 6.43 -7.75
CA PHE A 219 10.57 7.73 -8.19
C PHE A 219 11.36 8.45 -7.11
N ILE A 220 10.83 8.51 -5.87
CA ILE A 220 11.54 9.13 -4.74
C ILE A 220 12.85 8.41 -4.45
N ARG A 221 12.87 7.06 -4.47
CA ARG A 221 14.10 6.27 -4.30
C ARG A 221 15.12 6.62 -5.39
N MET A 222 14.70 6.59 -6.65
CA MET A 222 15.57 6.86 -7.79
C MET A 222 16.07 8.30 -7.84
N SER A 223 15.27 9.29 -7.43
CA SER A 223 15.72 10.69 -7.32
C SER A 223 16.82 10.90 -6.28
N LYS A 224 16.98 9.98 -5.31
CA LYS A 224 18.04 10.04 -4.28
C LYS A 224 19.37 9.41 -4.72
N GLY A 225 19.55 9.11 -6.01
CA GLY A 225 20.80 8.55 -6.54
C GLY A 225 20.75 7.04 -6.79
N GLU A 226 19.59 6.40 -6.58
CA GLU A 226 19.43 4.95 -6.68
C GLU A 226 18.79 4.51 -8.01
N ARG A 227 18.81 5.35 -9.04
CA ARG A 227 18.22 5.02 -10.36
C ARG A 227 18.99 3.93 -11.08
N ASN A 228 20.33 3.93 -10.99
CA ASN A 228 21.21 2.97 -11.63
C ASN A 228 20.91 2.77 -13.13
N HIS A 229 20.56 3.85 -13.84
CA HIS A 229 20.06 3.79 -15.22
C HIS A 229 21.13 3.33 -16.24
N SER A 230 20.68 2.70 -17.33
CA SER A 230 21.46 2.28 -18.49
C SER A 230 20.89 2.89 -19.77
N GLY A 231 21.71 3.60 -20.54
CA GLY A 231 21.44 3.87 -21.94
C GLY A 231 22.07 2.83 -22.87
N ILE A 232 21.27 2.27 -23.78
CA ILE A 232 21.69 1.42 -24.89
C ILE A 232 21.35 2.13 -26.21
N TYR A 233 22.31 2.16 -27.13
CA TYR A 233 22.07 2.60 -28.51
C TYR A 233 22.24 1.43 -29.47
N ILE A 234 21.22 1.14 -30.26
CA ILE A 234 21.22 0.08 -31.27
C ILE A 234 21.31 0.71 -32.65
N GLN A 235 22.41 0.46 -33.34
CA GLN A 235 22.60 0.85 -34.74
C GLN A 235 22.48 -0.35 -35.67
N ALA A 236 21.68 -0.21 -36.72
CA ALA A 236 21.60 -1.18 -37.81
C ALA A 236 20.93 -0.56 -39.03
N GLU A 237 21.24 -1.07 -40.21
CA GLU A 237 20.47 -0.75 -41.42
C GLU A 237 18.99 -1.16 -41.28
N GLY A 238 18.15 -0.60 -42.14
CA GLY A 238 16.74 -0.98 -42.22
C GLY A 238 16.59 -2.48 -42.50
N GLY A 239 15.68 -3.15 -41.79
CA GLY A 239 15.40 -4.58 -41.99
C GLY A 239 16.29 -5.55 -41.19
N THR A 240 17.34 -5.10 -40.51
CA THR A 240 18.23 -5.98 -39.72
C THR A 240 17.65 -6.41 -38.36
N GLY A 241 16.46 -5.92 -37.99
CA GLY A 241 15.77 -6.32 -36.75
C GLY A 241 16.09 -5.49 -35.50
N LYS A 242 16.64 -4.27 -35.65
CA LYS A 242 17.00 -3.40 -34.51
C LYS A 242 15.85 -3.11 -33.53
N SER A 243 14.68 -2.76 -34.05
CA SER A 243 13.48 -2.49 -33.23
C SER A 243 12.95 -3.77 -32.58
N TYR A 244 13.15 -4.91 -33.23
CA TYR A 244 12.76 -6.22 -32.69
C TYR A 244 13.68 -6.63 -31.53
N LEU A 245 15.00 -6.46 -31.66
CA LEU A 245 15.95 -6.64 -30.56
C LEU A 245 15.63 -5.69 -29.39
N ALA A 246 15.33 -4.42 -29.66
CA ALA A 246 14.94 -3.46 -28.63
C ALA A 246 13.72 -3.92 -27.83
N ARG A 247 12.69 -4.43 -28.53
CA ARG A 247 11.49 -5.00 -27.91
C ARG A 247 11.83 -6.21 -27.04
N LEU A 248 12.62 -7.16 -27.54
CA LEU A 248 13.03 -8.36 -26.79
C LEU A 248 13.83 -7.98 -25.55
N LEU A 249 14.80 -7.06 -25.66
CA LEU A 249 15.54 -6.53 -24.51
C LEU A 249 14.61 -5.92 -23.45
N ALA A 250 13.57 -5.20 -23.87
CA ALA A 250 12.61 -4.61 -22.95
C ALA A 250 11.74 -5.66 -22.24
N GLU A 251 11.23 -6.65 -22.97
CA GLU A 251 10.42 -7.74 -22.41
C GLU A 251 11.19 -8.62 -21.43
N GLU A 252 12.48 -8.89 -21.71
CA GLU A 252 13.36 -9.64 -20.80
C GLU A 252 13.75 -8.82 -19.55
N HIS A 253 13.75 -7.50 -19.65
CA HIS A 253 14.14 -6.60 -18.57
C HIS A 253 12.98 -6.17 -17.68
N ASP A 254 11.80 -5.97 -18.27
CA ASP A 254 10.63 -5.40 -17.60
C ASP A 254 9.35 -6.17 -17.96
N ARG A 255 8.58 -6.54 -16.93
CA ARG A 255 7.30 -7.23 -17.06
C ARG A 255 6.25 -6.41 -17.82
N LEU A 256 6.36 -5.07 -17.82
CA LEU A 256 5.50 -4.21 -18.64
C LEU A 256 5.99 -4.07 -20.09
N GLY A 257 7.15 -4.64 -20.43
CA GLY A 257 7.82 -4.42 -21.71
C GLY A 257 8.46 -3.05 -21.79
N ALA A 258 7.99 -2.20 -22.72
CA ALA A 258 8.55 -0.87 -22.91
C ALA A 258 7.48 0.19 -23.03
N HIS A 259 7.75 1.34 -22.41
CA HIS A 259 7.13 2.58 -22.83
C HIS A 259 7.76 3.05 -24.14
N THR A 260 6.95 3.26 -25.17
CA THR A 260 7.39 3.83 -26.45
C THR A 260 6.75 5.21 -26.62
N PRO A 261 7.50 6.31 -26.39
CA PRO A 261 6.97 7.67 -26.50
C PRO A 261 6.39 7.93 -27.88
N SER A 262 5.23 8.57 -27.91
CA SER A 262 4.60 8.99 -29.17
C SER A 262 5.16 10.31 -29.67
N ILE A 263 5.23 10.48 -31.00
CA ILE A 263 5.61 11.74 -31.63
C ILE A 263 4.35 12.58 -31.84
N ASN A 264 4.29 13.76 -31.23
CA ASN A 264 3.21 14.71 -31.45
C ASN A 264 3.74 15.93 -32.22
N LYS A 265 3.28 16.08 -33.48
CA LYS A 265 3.51 17.22 -34.39
C LYS A 265 4.98 17.55 -34.74
N LYS A 266 5.97 17.04 -33.98
CA LYS A 266 7.44 17.01 -34.18
C LYS A 266 8.24 16.79 -32.87
N ARG A 267 7.59 16.72 -31.70
CA ARG A 267 8.25 16.50 -30.39
C ARG A 267 7.80 15.20 -29.76
N PHE A 268 8.72 14.48 -29.12
CA PHE A 268 8.39 13.32 -28.30
C PHE A 268 7.61 13.74 -27.04
N ASP A 269 6.48 13.07 -26.79
CA ASP A 269 5.80 13.12 -25.50
C ASP A 269 6.22 11.91 -24.67
N LEU A 270 7.18 12.15 -23.77
CA LEU A 270 7.81 11.10 -22.96
C LEU A 270 6.93 10.62 -21.80
N GLY A 271 5.84 11.33 -21.48
CA GLY A 271 5.00 11.02 -20.32
C GLY A 271 3.62 10.46 -20.67
N SER A 272 3.09 10.78 -21.87
CA SER A 272 1.75 10.35 -22.27
C SER A 272 1.64 8.84 -22.36
N GLY A 273 0.76 8.25 -21.54
CA GLY A 273 0.53 6.81 -21.52
C GLY A 273 1.59 6.00 -20.77
N TYR A 274 2.52 6.66 -20.06
CA TYR A 274 3.49 5.99 -19.18
C TYR A 274 2.77 5.33 -17.99
N LYS A 275 3.06 4.06 -17.73
CA LYS A 275 2.43 3.21 -16.70
C LYS A 275 3.42 2.74 -15.63
N GLY A 276 4.62 3.32 -15.59
CA GLY A 276 5.70 2.91 -14.69
C GLY A 276 6.60 1.83 -15.28
N GLU A 277 6.75 1.81 -16.60
CA GLU A 277 7.70 0.93 -17.30
C GLU A 277 9.14 1.27 -16.88
N LYS A 278 9.91 0.23 -16.58
CA LYS A 278 11.36 0.29 -16.30
C LYS A 278 12.18 0.47 -17.57
N THR A 279 11.62 0.12 -18.73
CA THR A 279 12.26 0.31 -20.03
C THR A 279 11.55 1.38 -20.87
N ILE A 280 12.32 2.31 -21.42
CA ILE A 280 11.85 3.24 -22.46
C ILE A 280 12.54 2.90 -23.78
N ILE A 281 11.78 2.72 -24.86
CA ILE A 281 12.32 2.58 -26.22
C ILE A 281 12.00 3.86 -27.01
N ILE A 282 13.04 4.48 -27.58
CA ILE A 282 12.88 5.63 -28.47
C ILE A 282 13.38 5.22 -29.86
N ASN A 283 12.45 5.01 -30.79
CA ASN A 283 12.76 4.57 -32.14
C ASN A 283 13.13 5.75 -33.05
N GLU A 284 14.19 5.57 -33.83
CA GLU A 284 14.73 6.56 -34.79
C GLU A 284 14.86 7.96 -34.14
N LEU A 285 15.42 8.00 -32.92
CA LEU A 285 15.66 9.27 -32.23
C LEU A 285 16.77 10.02 -32.96
N ASP A 286 16.54 11.26 -33.35
CA ASP A 286 17.54 12.14 -33.97
C ASP A 286 17.46 13.58 -33.41
N ALA A 287 18.45 14.41 -33.73
CA ALA A 287 18.53 15.79 -33.26
C ALA A 287 17.44 16.72 -33.82
N SER A 288 16.67 16.28 -34.83
CA SER A 288 15.57 17.04 -35.44
C SER A 288 14.23 16.88 -34.69
N CYS A 289 14.16 15.99 -33.70
CA CYS A 289 12.95 15.65 -32.95
C CYS A 289 12.42 16.74 -31.98
N GLY A 290 12.93 17.97 -32.08
CA GLY A 290 12.47 19.11 -31.28
C GLY A 290 12.74 19.00 -29.77
N MET A 291 13.49 17.99 -29.32
CA MET A 291 13.98 17.86 -27.95
C MET A 291 15.33 18.55 -27.81
N THR A 292 15.52 19.29 -26.72
CA THR A 292 16.81 19.90 -26.41
C THR A 292 17.78 18.86 -25.83
N PHE A 293 19.08 19.13 -25.99
CA PHE A 293 20.12 18.29 -25.40
C PHE A 293 19.98 18.12 -23.87
N ARG A 294 19.50 19.15 -23.17
CA ARG A 294 19.26 19.10 -21.72
C ARG A 294 18.12 18.16 -21.35
N GLU A 295 17.06 18.12 -22.14
CA GLU A 295 15.93 17.20 -21.93
C GLU A 295 16.35 15.75 -22.19
N LEU A 296 17.16 15.51 -23.23
CA LEU A 296 17.75 14.19 -23.49
C LEU A 296 18.58 13.70 -22.29
N PHE A 297 19.36 14.60 -21.68
CA PHE A 297 20.17 14.27 -20.51
C PHE A 297 19.33 13.92 -19.28
N GLN A 298 18.22 14.59 -19.04
CA GLN A 298 17.30 14.26 -17.95
C GLN A 298 16.77 12.82 -18.06
N VAL A 299 16.36 12.42 -19.27
CA VAL A 299 15.89 11.04 -19.53
C VAL A 299 16.99 10.02 -19.28
N LEU A 300 18.24 10.37 -19.66
CA LEU A 300 19.38 9.46 -19.62
C LEU A 300 20.27 9.64 -18.37
N GLU A 301 19.86 10.41 -17.37
CA GLU A 301 20.66 10.59 -16.16
C GLU A 301 20.83 9.26 -15.42
N PRO A 302 22.07 8.82 -15.15
CA PRO A 302 22.34 7.49 -14.62
C PRO A 302 21.92 7.35 -13.15
N ASP A 303 22.09 8.41 -12.36
CA ASP A 303 22.01 8.32 -10.90
C ASP A 303 20.67 8.81 -10.36
N SER A 304 20.13 9.91 -10.89
CA SER A 304 18.90 10.54 -10.39
C SER A 304 17.75 10.52 -11.40
N ALA A 305 16.57 10.11 -10.96
CA ALA A 305 15.33 10.32 -11.71
C ALA A 305 14.86 11.78 -11.60
N THR A 306 14.39 12.34 -12.71
CA THR A 306 13.83 13.70 -12.80
C THR A 306 12.38 13.66 -13.25
N GLN A 307 11.54 14.51 -12.67
CA GLN A 307 10.15 14.67 -13.08
C GLN A 307 10.11 15.30 -14.48
N LEU A 308 9.44 14.64 -15.43
CA LEU A 308 9.22 15.20 -16.75
C LEU A 308 7.85 15.84 -16.81
N SER A 309 7.82 17.11 -17.20
CA SER A 309 6.57 17.83 -17.45
C SER A 309 5.89 17.22 -18.68
N SER A 310 4.66 16.73 -18.53
CA SER A 310 3.79 16.37 -19.66
C SER A 310 2.63 17.36 -19.75
N ARG A 311 2.08 17.53 -20.97
CA ARG A 311 1.05 18.56 -21.27
C ARG A 311 -0.25 18.41 -20.47
N PHE A 312 -0.51 17.23 -19.91
CA PHE A 312 -1.81 16.90 -19.28
C PHE A 312 -1.71 16.42 -17.82
N LYS A 313 -0.63 15.70 -17.46
CA LYS A 313 -0.36 15.24 -16.10
C LYS A 313 1.12 14.88 -16.00
N ASP A 314 1.83 15.43 -15.02
CA ASP A 314 3.23 15.06 -14.81
C ASP A 314 3.35 13.55 -14.57
N ALA A 315 4.33 12.92 -15.24
CA ALA A 315 4.61 11.50 -15.12
C ALA A 315 5.86 11.29 -14.27
N TYR A 316 5.75 10.44 -13.25
CA TYR A 316 6.90 9.99 -12.45
C TYR A 316 7.67 8.93 -13.23
N ILE A 317 8.69 9.34 -13.97
CA ILE A 317 9.48 8.44 -14.80
C ILE A 317 10.45 7.64 -13.94
N ILE A 318 10.23 6.33 -13.84
CA ILE A 318 11.00 5.39 -13.00
C ILE A 318 11.80 4.38 -13.84
N ASN A 319 12.14 4.74 -15.08
CA ASN A 319 12.90 3.86 -15.94
C ASN A 319 14.38 3.81 -15.53
N ASP A 320 14.94 2.60 -15.49
CA ASP A 320 16.36 2.30 -15.29
C ASP A 320 17.02 1.75 -16.57
N LEU A 321 16.25 1.60 -17.66
CA LEU A 321 16.76 1.30 -18.99
C LEU A 321 16.15 2.24 -20.03
N THR A 322 16.99 2.79 -20.91
CA THR A 322 16.57 3.46 -22.14
C THR A 322 17.28 2.85 -23.32
N ILE A 323 16.51 2.43 -24.33
CA ILE A 323 17.01 1.88 -25.58
C ILE A 323 16.67 2.87 -26.68
N ILE A 324 17.69 3.31 -27.41
CA ILE A 324 17.55 4.14 -28.59
C ILE A 324 17.86 3.27 -29.79
N THR A 325 17.01 3.29 -30.81
CA THR A 325 17.30 2.64 -32.09
C THR A 325 17.49 3.71 -33.17
N ASN A 326 18.45 3.49 -34.06
CA ASN A 326 18.66 4.36 -35.22
C ASN A 326 19.39 3.60 -36.33
N SER A 327 19.32 4.11 -37.56
CA SER A 327 20.10 3.61 -38.67
C SER A 327 21.50 4.24 -38.75
N ASP A 328 21.66 5.47 -38.23
CA ASP A 328 22.94 6.16 -38.13
C ASP A 328 23.88 5.48 -37.14
N THR A 329 25.18 5.55 -37.44
CA THR A 329 26.18 5.11 -36.46
C THR A 329 26.08 5.95 -35.20
N TYR A 330 26.40 5.36 -34.05
CA TYR A 330 26.34 6.07 -32.78
C TYR A 330 27.19 7.36 -32.77
N TRP A 331 28.28 7.39 -33.55
CA TRP A 331 29.15 8.56 -33.64
C TRP A 331 28.55 9.68 -34.48
N ASP A 332 27.98 9.35 -35.63
CA ASP A 332 27.33 10.33 -36.49
C ASP A 332 26.10 10.89 -35.80
N TRP A 333 25.35 10.01 -35.11
CA TRP A 333 24.25 10.41 -34.25
C TRP A 333 24.71 11.36 -33.15
N CYS A 334 25.74 11.01 -32.37
CA CYS A 334 26.29 11.92 -31.35
C CYS A 334 26.69 13.27 -31.96
N ASP A 335 27.38 13.27 -33.10
CA ASP A 335 27.82 14.48 -33.78
C ASP A 335 26.64 15.34 -34.26
N SER A 336 25.51 14.73 -34.63
CA SER A 336 24.29 15.48 -34.99
C SER A 336 23.70 16.28 -33.82
N TRP A 337 23.87 15.80 -32.58
CA TRP A 337 23.40 16.48 -31.36
C TRP A 337 24.33 17.61 -30.91
N PHE A 338 25.63 17.49 -31.20
CA PHE A 338 26.63 18.50 -30.87
C PHE A 338 27.00 19.30 -32.13
N GLY A 339 26.46 20.52 -32.27
CA GLY A 339 26.83 21.43 -33.36
C GLY A 339 28.34 21.76 -33.42
N LYS A 340 28.72 22.79 -34.20
CA LYS A 340 30.14 23.09 -34.48
C LYS A 340 31.00 23.53 -33.27
N LYS A 341 30.42 23.79 -32.09
CA LYS A 341 31.14 24.27 -30.89
C LYS A 341 30.64 23.54 -29.63
N ASN A 342 31.56 23.23 -28.70
CA ASN A 342 31.33 22.61 -27.38
C ASN A 342 30.72 21.20 -27.41
N LYS A 343 31.52 20.22 -27.84
CA LYS A 343 31.13 18.81 -27.85
C LYS A 343 31.37 18.16 -26.48
N GLU A 344 30.29 17.82 -25.77
CA GLU A 344 30.35 17.17 -24.45
C GLU A 344 30.21 15.64 -24.59
N TYR A 345 31.04 15.03 -25.44
CA TYR A 345 30.94 13.59 -25.74
C TYR A 345 30.96 12.72 -24.49
N HIS A 346 31.85 13.02 -23.54
CA HIS A 346 31.93 12.26 -22.29
C HIS A 346 30.60 12.31 -21.51
N GLN A 347 29.91 13.45 -21.50
CA GLN A 347 28.62 13.58 -20.83
C GLN A 347 27.53 12.72 -21.49
N LEU A 348 27.48 12.64 -22.82
CA LEU A 348 26.50 11.80 -23.50
C LEU A 348 26.88 10.31 -23.40
N MET A 349 28.14 9.97 -23.63
CA MET A 349 28.62 8.58 -23.66
C MET A 349 28.59 7.90 -22.29
N ARG A 350 28.76 8.64 -21.18
CA ARG A 350 28.58 8.07 -19.84
C ARG A 350 27.12 7.75 -19.50
N ARG A 351 26.17 8.31 -20.25
CA ARG A 351 24.72 8.09 -20.12
C ARG A 351 24.24 6.98 -21.05
N ILE A 352 24.79 6.91 -22.26
CA ILE A 352 24.62 5.83 -23.24
C ILE A 352 25.91 5.03 -23.32
N ARG A 353 26.15 4.21 -22.30
CA ARG A 353 27.42 3.47 -22.15
C ARG A 353 27.51 2.28 -23.09
N PHE A 354 26.37 1.74 -23.52
CA PHE A 354 26.34 0.52 -24.32
C PHE A 354 25.90 0.82 -25.75
N VAL A 355 26.62 0.25 -26.71
CA VAL A 355 26.28 0.33 -28.13
C VAL A 355 26.17 -1.08 -28.69
N ILE A 356 25.05 -1.36 -29.34
CA ILE A 356 24.82 -2.61 -30.07
C ILE A 356 24.91 -2.29 -31.56
N LYS A 357 25.81 -2.97 -32.26
CA LYS A 357 25.95 -2.87 -33.72
C LYS A 357 25.44 -4.14 -34.36
N MET A 358 24.45 -4.02 -35.24
CA MET A 358 23.94 -5.15 -35.99
C MET A 358 24.28 -4.97 -37.47
N VAL A 359 24.92 -5.97 -38.07
CA VAL A 359 25.37 -5.93 -39.46
C VAL A 359 25.08 -7.27 -40.12
N HIS A 360 24.59 -7.24 -41.36
CA HIS A 360 24.46 -8.45 -42.17
C HIS A 360 25.85 -8.94 -42.60
N ASP A 361 26.18 -10.17 -42.21
CA ASP A 361 27.33 -10.90 -42.75
C ASP A 361 26.85 -11.74 -43.93
N GLU A 362 26.96 -11.17 -45.12
CA GLU A 362 26.53 -11.82 -46.37
C GLU A 362 27.26 -13.14 -46.63
N LYS A 363 28.52 -13.27 -46.17
CA LYS A 363 29.34 -14.47 -46.41
C LYS A 363 28.83 -15.65 -45.60
N ASN A 364 28.51 -15.40 -44.33
CA ASN A 364 28.03 -16.44 -43.42
C ASN A 364 26.50 -16.54 -43.37
N LYS A 365 25.78 -15.65 -44.07
CA LYS A 365 24.31 -15.52 -44.05
C LYS A 365 23.75 -15.42 -42.63
N VAL A 366 24.41 -14.62 -41.79
CA VAL A 366 23.99 -14.35 -40.41
C VAL A 366 23.96 -12.85 -40.17
N ILE A 367 23.25 -12.44 -39.13
CA ILE A 367 23.32 -11.09 -38.58
C ILE A 367 24.33 -11.13 -37.44
N LYS A 368 25.40 -10.36 -37.57
CA LYS A 368 26.41 -10.20 -36.53
C LYS A 368 25.97 -9.08 -35.59
N ILE A 369 25.88 -9.39 -34.30
CA ILE A 369 25.47 -8.45 -33.25
C ILE A 369 26.66 -8.23 -32.32
N GLU A 370 27.18 -7.01 -32.28
CA GLU A 370 28.34 -6.67 -31.44
C GLU A 370 27.91 -5.75 -30.29
N LEU A 371 28.25 -6.15 -29.05
CA LEU A 371 28.03 -5.34 -27.86
C LEU A 371 29.33 -4.60 -27.49
N TRP A 372 29.24 -3.29 -27.35
CA TRP A 372 30.34 -2.40 -26.99
C TRP A 372 30.02 -1.62 -25.72
N ASN A 373 31.04 -1.27 -24.93
CA ASN A 373 30.90 -0.53 -23.68
C ASN A 373 31.88 0.65 -23.60
N TYR A 374 31.40 1.77 -23.07
CA TYR A 374 32.19 2.97 -22.77
C TYR A 374 32.90 2.87 -21.42
N THR A 375 34.24 2.86 -21.45
CA THR A 375 35.07 2.58 -20.26
C THR A 375 35.68 3.84 -19.62
N ALA A 376 35.60 5.01 -20.25
CA ALA A 376 36.24 6.21 -19.69
C ALA A 376 35.58 6.69 -18.39
N THR A 377 36.41 7.01 -17.40
CA THR A 377 36.00 7.52 -16.07
C THR A 377 36.12 9.02 -15.92
N ARG A 378 36.70 9.71 -16.93
CA ARG A 378 36.91 11.15 -16.97
C ARG A 378 36.67 11.69 -18.37
N ASP A 379 36.53 13.01 -18.47
CA ASP A 379 36.35 13.66 -19.77
C ASP A 379 37.62 13.57 -20.63
N LEU A 380 37.50 12.88 -21.76
CA LEU A 380 38.56 12.71 -22.76
C LEU A 380 38.35 13.62 -23.98
N LYS A 381 37.39 14.55 -23.94
CA LYS A 381 37.01 15.41 -25.06
C LYS A 381 36.72 14.56 -26.32
N GLU A 382 37.30 14.91 -27.47
CA GLU A 382 37.12 14.18 -28.72
C GLU A 382 37.65 12.74 -28.68
N LYS A 383 38.64 12.44 -27.81
CA LYS A 383 39.16 11.08 -27.63
C LYS A 383 38.18 10.14 -26.93
N ALA A 384 37.04 10.65 -26.42
CA ALA A 384 36.00 9.81 -25.83
C ALA A 384 35.50 8.72 -26.81
N LYS A 385 35.46 8.99 -28.12
CA LYS A 385 35.07 8.01 -29.15
C LYS A 385 35.96 6.76 -29.17
N GLN A 386 37.20 6.85 -28.69
CA GLN A 386 38.17 5.75 -28.68
C GLN A 386 38.06 4.88 -27.41
N ALA A 387 37.32 5.32 -26.39
CA ALA A 387 37.19 4.60 -25.12
C ALA A 387 36.01 3.62 -25.12
N PHE A 388 35.68 3.05 -26.29
CA PHE A 388 34.70 1.99 -26.44
C PHE A 388 35.40 0.67 -26.69
N GLU A 389 35.09 -0.31 -25.85
CA GLU A 389 35.64 -1.66 -25.93
C GLU A 389 34.55 -2.63 -26.33
N LYS A 390 34.87 -3.54 -27.26
CA LYS A 390 33.96 -4.60 -27.66
C LYS A 390 33.93 -5.66 -26.58
N LEU A 391 32.75 -5.91 -26.02
CA LEU A 391 32.55 -6.89 -24.96
C LEU A 391 32.29 -8.29 -25.52
N GLN A 392 31.44 -8.39 -26.54
CA GLN A 392 30.98 -9.67 -27.05
C GLN A 392 30.46 -9.53 -28.49
N THR A 393 30.44 -10.66 -29.20
CA THR A 393 29.85 -10.79 -30.52
C THR A 393 28.93 -12.01 -30.52
N TYR A 394 27.74 -11.83 -31.06
CA TYR A 394 26.74 -12.87 -31.26
C TYR A 394 26.46 -13.00 -32.76
N SER A 395 25.98 -14.18 -33.15
CA SER A 395 25.56 -14.46 -34.52
C SER A 395 24.12 -14.95 -34.47
N LEU A 396 23.25 -14.32 -35.26
CA LEU A 396 21.86 -14.69 -35.40
C LEU A 396 21.62 -15.17 -36.83
N LYS A 397 21.05 -16.37 -37.01
CA LYS A 397 20.79 -16.90 -38.36
C LYS A 397 19.66 -16.17 -39.08
N SER A 398 18.57 -15.91 -38.38
CA SER A 398 17.39 -15.21 -38.92
C SER A 398 16.68 -14.44 -37.82
N VAL A 399 16.14 -13.27 -38.16
CA VAL A 399 15.27 -12.49 -37.26
C VAL A 399 13.94 -13.18 -36.98
N GLU A 400 13.54 -14.15 -37.80
CA GLU A 400 12.32 -14.95 -37.61
C GLU A 400 12.45 -15.96 -36.48
N ASN A 401 13.70 -16.30 -36.09
CA ASN A 401 13.94 -17.20 -34.97
C ASN A 401 13.87 -16.43 -33.64
N GLU A 402 12.65 -16.17 -33.16
CA GLU A 402 12.41 -15.41 -31.92
C GLU A 402 13.15 -16.00 -30.72
N GLU A 403 13.23 -17.33 -30.59
CA GLU A 403 13.85 -18.00 -29.44
C GLU A 403 15.36 -17.73 -29.38
N GLU A 404 16.06 -17.89 -30.51
CA GLU A 404 17.49 -17.59 -30.62
C GLU A 404 17.75 -16.09 -30.38
N PHE A 405 16.88 -15.23 -30.91
CA PHE A 405 17.03 -13.78 -30.76
C PHE A 405 16.76 -13.33 -29.31
N ARG A 406 15.75 -13.91 -28.66
CA ARG A 406 15.43 -13.66 -27.25
C ARG A 406 16.57 -14.12 -26.35
N LYS A 407 17.16 -15.30 -26.62
CA LYS A 407 18.36 -15.77 -25.92
C LYS A 407 19.51 -14.77 -26.02
N ILE A 408 19.79 -14.23 -27.22
CA ILE A 408 20.80 -13.19 -27.41
C ILE A 408 20.46 -11.93 -26.59
N ALA A 409 19.19 -11.51 -26.56
CA ALA A 409 18.75 -10.37 -25.76
C ALA A 409 19.01 -10.59 -24.26
N SER A 410 18.65 -11.76 -23.71
CA SER A 410 18.91 -12.11 -22.31
C SER A 410 20.41 -12.15 -22.00
N GLU A 411 21.24 -12.74 -22.88
CA GLU A 411 22.70 -12.77 -22.73
C GLU A 411 23.32 -11.36 -22.75
N ILE A 412 22.81 -10.46 -23.59
CA ILE A 412 23.23 -9.05 -23.63
C ILE A 412 22.94 -8.36 -22.30
N LEU A 413 21.72 -8.50 -21.76
CA LEU A 413 21.33 -7.90 -20.48
C LEU A 413 22.19 -8.43 -19.33
N GLU A 414 22.45 -9.74 -19.28
CA GLU A 414 23.35 -10.33 -18.30
C GLU A 414 24.77 -9.76 -18.39
N ARG A 415 25.29 -9.62 -19.61
CA ARG A 415 26.63 -9.04 -19.84
C ARG A 415 26.69 -7.60 -19.36
N ILE A 416 25.68 -6.79 -19.67
CA ILE A 416 25.54 -5.40 -19.20
C ILE A 416 25.52 -5.33 -17.67
N LYS A 417 24.74 -6.20 -17.01
CA LYS A 417 24.66 -6.27 -15.55
C LYS A 417 26.02 -6.60 -14.92
N LYS A 418 26.76 -7.56 -15.49
CA LYS A 418 28.11 -7.93 -15.02
C LYS A 418 29.09 -6.76 -15.12
N GLU A 419 29.08 -6.02 -16.22
CA GLU A 419 29.93 -4.84 -16.42
C GLU A 419 29.64 -3.70 -15.42
N LYS A 420 28.35 -3.47 -15.12
CA LYS A 420 27.95 -2.50 -14.10
C LYS A 420 28.52 -2.86 -12.72
N ILE A 421 28.44 -4.13 -12.32
CA ILE A 421 28.95 -4.61 -11.02
C ILE A 421 30.47 -4.42 -10.93
N LEU A 422 31.21 -4.75 -12.00
CA LEU A 422 32.67 -4.55 -12.04
C LEU A 422 33.03 -3.08 -11.84
N THR A 423 32.35 -2.18 -12.56
CA THR A 423 32.58 -0.72 -12.45
C THR A 423 32.36 -0.20 -11.01
N VAL A 424 31.35 -0.72 -10.29
CA VAL A 424 31.08 -0.34 -8.90
C VAL A 424 32.16 -0.84 -7.95
N LYS A 425 32.61 -2.09 -8.11
CA LYS A 425 33.70 -2.67 -7.31
C LYS A 425 35.02 -1.90 -7.49
N GLU A 426 35.34 -1.49 -8.71
CA GLU A 426 36.51 -0.67 -9.00
C GLU A 426 36.43 0.73 -8.37
N LYS A 427 35.26 1.37 -8.35
CA LYS A 427 35.07 2.64 -7.64
C LYS A 427 35.27 2.51 -6.13
N LEU A 428 34.75 1.44 -5.53
CA LEU A 428 34.89 1.15 -4.09
C LEU A 428 36.36 0.84 -3.70
N SER A 429 37.11 0.14 -4.58
CA SER A 429 38.53 -0.14 -4.34
C SER A 429 39.42 1.10 -4.51
N LEU A 430 39.05 2.05 -5.37
CA LEU A 430 39.74 3.34 -5.52
C LEU A 430 39.52 4.29 -4.32
N GLN A 431 38.34 4.24 -3.68
CA GLN A 431 38.04 5.04 -2.48
C GLN A 431 38.70 4.54 -1.19
N THR A 432 39.27 3.33 -1.21
CA THR A 432 39.93 2.71 -0.04
C THR A 432 41.46 2.83 -0.06
N GLN A 433 42.05 3.57 -1.02
CA GLN A 433 43.47 3.92 -0.93
C GLN A 433 43.71 4.99 0.16
N PRO A 434 44.63 4.77 1.10
CA PRO A 434 44.86 5.71 2.19
C PRO A 434 45.48 7.00 1.65
N THR A 435 44.73 8.09 1.66
CA THR A 435 45.26 9.43 1.51
C THR A 435 46.22 9.70 2.67
N LYS A 436 47.49 9.99 2.34
CA LYS A 436 48.49 10.51 3.28
C LYS A 436 48.01 11.88 3.79
N ALA A 437 47.25 11.89 4.86
CA ALA A 437 46.99 13.07 5.67
C ALA A 437 47.39 12.76 7.11
N SER A 438 48.43 13.45 7.56
CA SER A 438 48.94 13.45 8.92
C SER A 438 47.84 13.82 9.92
N ALA A 439 47.55 12.94 10.86
CA ALA A 439 46.84 13.32 12.08
C ALA A 439 47.43 12.52 13.25
N ALA A 440 47.78 13.28 14.29
CA ALA A 440 48.53 12.86 15.45
C ALA A 440 47.88 11.68 16.19
N ILE A 441 48.71 10.70 16.55
CA ILE A 441 48.33 9.57 17.40
C ILE A 441 48.44 10.03 18.85
N THR A 442 47.31 10.26 19.51
CA THR A 442 47.23 10.20 20.97
C THR A 442 46.53 8.90 21.33
N LYS A 443 47.31 7.92 21.81
CA LYS A 443 46.80 6.64 22.34
C LYS A 443 46.06 6.90 23.64
N VAL A 444 44.80 6.46 23.74
CA VAL A 444 44.23 5.96 24.99
C VAL A 444 43.40 4.69 24.72
N ASN A 445 43.87 3.62 25.37
CA ASN A 445 43.34 2.29 25.66
C ASN A 445 41.87 1.93 25.31
N GLY A 446 41.69 0.69 24.82
CA GLY A 446 40.51 -0.12 25.15
C GLY A 446 39.99 -1.07 24.05
N ASN A 447 40.66 -2.21 23.86
CA ASN A 447 40.17 -3.49 23.32
C ASN A 447 38.87 -3.52 22.46
N SER A 448 39.04 -3.81 21.17
CA SER A 448 38.13 -4.72 20.45
C SER A 448 38.94 -5.67 19.56
N LYS A 449 39.01 -6.94 19.99
CA LYS A 449 39.56 -8.05 19.19
C LYS A 449 38.43 -8.60 18.30
N TYR A 450 38.60 -8.50 16.99
CA TYR A 450 37.82 -9.29 16.05
C TYR A 450 38.39 -10.71 16.01
N TYR A 451 37.60 -11.70 16.40
CA TYR A 451 37.92 -13.12 16.20
C TYR A 451 37.23 -13.62 14.92
N PHE A 452 38.05 -13.91 13.91
CA PHE A 452 37.70 -14.82 12.83
C PHE A 452 37.66 -16.24 13.39
N TYR A 453 36.59 -16.99 13.14
CA TYR A 453 36.61 -18.45 13.25
C TYR A 453 35.87 -19.10 12.08
N THR A 454 36.55 -20.09 11.51
CA THR A 454 36.10 -20.98 10.44
C THR A 454 35.93 -22.39 11.03
N LEU A 455 35.07 -23.20 10.39
CA LEU A 455 35.10 -24.69 10.26
C LEU A 455 34.12 -25.57 11.10
N PHE A 456 33.33 -26.33 10.31
CA PHE A 456 33.06 -27.79 10.34
C PHE A 456 31.90 -28.45 11.14
N TYR A 457 30.92 -28.96 10.36
CA TYR A 457 30.27 -30.30 10.34
C TYR A 457 30.32 -31.25 11.57
N HIS A 458 29.15 -31.79 12.03
CA HIS A 458 28.54 -33.11 11.69
C HIS A 458 27.56 -33.67 12.79
N ARG A 459 26.44 -34.29 12.33
CA ARG A 459 25.80 -35.59 12.77
C ARG A 459 24.51 -35.65 13.67
N LYS A 460 23.42 -36.12 13.00
CA LYS A 460 22.35 -37.13 13.37
C LYS A 460 21.36 -36.92 14.55
N ARG A 461 20.04 -36.90 14.26
CA ARG A 461 19.06 -38.03 14.40
C ARG A 461 17.62 -37.66 13.94
N LYS A 462 16.83 -38.70 13.60
CA LYS A 462 15.50 -38.80 12.91
C LYS A 462 14.26 -38.51 13.79
N ILE A 463 13.10 -38.22 13.18
CA ILE A 463 11.78 -38.92 13.26
C ILE A 463 10.82 -38.42 12.12
N HIS A 464 9.98 -39.32 11.58
CA HIS A 464 9.06 -39.25 10.40
C HIS A 464 7.69 -38.59 10.71
N MET A 465 6.88 -38.02 9.79
CA MET A 465 6.10 -38.56 8.62
C MET A 465 5.69 -37.39 7.66
N THR A 466 6.09 -37.33 6.38
CA THR A 466 5.39 -37.73 5.10
C THR A 466 3.97 -37.14 4.93
N ASP A 467 3.72 -36.15 4.06
CA ASP A 467 3.78 -36.24 2.58
C ASP A 467 4.75 -35.26 1.90
N LYS A 468 5.88 -35.75 1.36
CA LYS A 468 6.73 -34.97 0.45
C LYS A 468 7.39 -35.88 -0.58
N PHE A 469 7.41 -35.46 -1.84
CA PHE A 469 8.34 -35.99 -2.84
C PHE A 469 9.75 -35.49 -2.50
N LEU A 470 10.69 -36.41 -2.32
CA LEU A 470 12.07 -36.10 -2.02
C LEU A 470 12.86 -35.98 -3.34
N ILE A 471 13.07 -34.75 -3.80
CA ILE A 471 14.07 -34.49 -4.84
C ILE A 471 15.41 -34.34 -4.12
N LYS A 472 16.29 -35.35 -4.22
CA LYS A 472 17.69 -35.19 -3.83
C LYS A 472 18.41 -34.45 -4.95
N ILE A 473 18.57 -33.15 -4.79
CA ILE A 473 19.53 -32.38 -5.57
C ILE A 473 20.85 -32.45 -4.82
N ASP A 474 21.64 -33.48 -5.10
CA ASP A 474 23.01 -33.55 -4.59
C ASP A 474 23.82 -32.47 -5.33
N ASN A 475 24.53 -31.62 -4.58
CA ASN A 475 25.38 -30.51 -5.07
C ASN A 475 24.68 -29.31 -5.73
N LEU A 476 23.57 -28.82 -5.17
CA LEU A 476 23.08 -27.47 -5.52
C LEU A 476 23.77 -26.40 -4.68
N GLU A 477 24.78 -25.73 -5.25
CA GLU A 477 25.33 -24.50 -4.68
C GLU A 477 24.50 -23.30 -5.15
N VAL A 478 23.62 -22.80 -4.28
CA VAL A 478 22.95 -21.52 -4.49
C VAL A 478 23.81 -20.42 -3.90
N GLN A 479 24.41 -19.59 -4.75
CA GLN A 479 25.11 -18.41 -4.28
C GLN A 479 24.11 -17.32 -3.91
N LEU A 480 24.03 -17.03 -2.61
CA LEU A 480 23.28 -15.89 -2.10
C LEU A 480 23.92 -14.59 -2.63
N PRO A 481 23.13 -13.68 -3.24
CA PRO A 481 23.63 -12.36 -3.61
C PRO A 481 24.21 -11.64 -2.39
N ALA A 482 25.26 -10.84 -2.58
CA ALA A 482 25.90 -10.09 -1.48
C ALA A 482 24.94 -9.11 -0.75
N SER A 483 23.78 -8.82 -1.33
CA SER A 483 22.72 -8.00 -0.74
C SER A 483 21.71 -8.76 0.12
N HIS A 484 21.78 -10.10 0.15
CA HIS A 484 20.83 -10.94 0.86
C HIS A 484 21.54 -11.76 1.93
N ILE A 485 20.95 -11.80 3.11
CA ILE A 485 21.35 -12.68 4.20
C ILE A 485 20.20 -13.62 4.50
N ILE A 486 20.49 -14.88 4.79
CA ILE A 486 19.50 -15.79 5.38
C ILE A 486 19.61 -15.60 6.89
N VAL A 487 18.50 -15.22 7.51
CA VAL A 487 18.35 -15.13 8.95
C VAL A 487 17.29 -16.12 9.40
N GLU A 488 17.45 -16.64 10.61
CA GLU A 488 16.39 -17.41 11.26
C GLU A 488 15.15 -16.54 11.45
N LYS A 489 13.96 -17.13 11.35
CA LYS A 489 12.69 -16.39 11.47
C LYS A 489 12.61 -15.64 12.80
N ASP A 490 13.05 -16.26 13.89
CA ASP A 490 13.03 -15.64 15.22
C ASP A 490 14.04 -14.48 15.33
N GLU A 491 15.20 -14.60 14.65
CA GLU A 491 16.20 -13.54 14.54
C GLU A 491 15.69 -12.36 13.69
N TYR A 492 15.00 -12.63 12.58
CA TYR A 492 14.34 -11.59 11.77
C TYR A 492 13.29 -10.82 12.58
N LEU A 493 12.47 -11.54 13.37
CA LEU A 493 11.47 -10.93 14.25
C LEU A 493 12.15 -10.09 15.34
N ASP A 494 13.27 -10.54 15.88
CA ASP A 494 14.05 -9.77 16.86
C ASP A 494 14.74 -8.55 16.23
N LEU A 495 15.28 -8.65 15.02
CA LEU A 495 15.81 -7.50 14.26
C LEU A 495 14.71 -6.48 13.97
N LYS A 496 13.49 -6.93 13.65
CA LYS A 496 12.32 -6.05 13.47
C LYS A 496 11.92 -5.37 14.79
N LYS A 497 11.98 -6.06 15.93
CA LYS A 497 11.80 -5.48 17.26
C LYS A 497 12.91 -4.47 17.59
N GLN A 498 14.16 -4.77 17.24
CA GLN A 498 15.31 -3.89 17.46
C GLN A 498 15.31 -2.66 16.55
N ALA A 499 14.71 -2.71 15.35
CA ALA A 499 14.63 -1.60 14.40
C ALA A 499 13.88 -0.35 14.92
N SER A 500 13.12 -0.49 16.01
CA SER A 500 12.42 0.61 16.70
C SER A 500 13.18 1.15 17.93
N LYS A 501 14.27 0.50 18.38
CA LYS A 501 15.07 0.97 19.52
C LYS A 501 15.89 2.21 19.11
N GLY A 502 15.83 3.27 19.93
CA GLY A 502 16.57 4.51 19.71
C GLY A 502 15.97 5.46 18.67
N LYS A 503 14.83 5.14 18.06
CA LYS A 503 14.10 6.04 17.16
C LYS A 503 13.03 6.83 17.91
N TYR A 504 12.90 8.11 17.55
CA TYR A 504 11.80 8.94 18.00
C TYR A 504 10.75 9.05 16.90
N ILE A 505 9.48 8.99 17.28
CA ILE A 505 8.34 9.26 16.39
C ILE A 505 7.61 10.52 16.85
N SER A 506 7.02 11.20 15.89
CA SER A 506 6.23 12.43 16.06
C SER A 506 4.80 12.11 16.50
N LEU A 507 4.07 13.12 16.96
CA LEU A 507 2.66 12.97 17.30
C LEU A 507 1.84 12.47 16.10
N ASP A 508 2.08 12.99 14.90
CA ASP A 508 1.31 12.60 13.70
C ASP A 508 1.56 11.14 13.31
N GLU A 509 2.78 10.64 13.50
CA GLU A 509 3.09 9.21 13.33
C GLU A 509 2.37 8.34 14.37
N VAL A 510 2.26 8.80 15.63
CA VAL A 510 1.48 8.10 16.65
C VAL A 510 -0.02 8.12 16.34
N LEU A 511 -0.55 9.24 15.83
CA LEU A 511 -1.95 9.35 15.41
C LEU A 511 -2.28 8.40 14.27
N ASN A 512 -1.41 8.35 13.25
CA ASN A 512 -1.55 7.42 12.13
C ASN A 512 -1.43 5.96 12.60
N MET A 513 -0.48 5.67 13.50
CA MET A 513 -0.27 4.34 14.05
C MET A 513 -1.50 3.82 14.82
N LEU A 514 -2.14 4.67 15.60
CA LEU A 514 -3.31 4.31 16.41
C LEU A 514 -4.64 4.50 15.68
N SER A 515 -4.63 5.15 14.50
CA SER A 515 -5.84 5.54 13.76
C SER A 515 -6.83 6.37 14.60
N VAL A 516 -6.31 7.27 15.44
CA VAL A 516 -7.12 8.14 16.32
C VAL A 516 -6.92 9.62 16.00
N SER A 517 -7.91 10.45 16.34
CA SER A 517 -7.81 11.89 16.13
C SER A 517 -6.89 12.57 17.16
N ARG A 518 -6.27 13.69 16.77
CA ARG A 518 -5.42 14.49 17.66
C ARG A 518 -6.12 14.92 18.95
N PRO A 519 -7.37 15.42 18.93
CA PRO A 519 -8.09 15.76 20.16
C PRO A 519 -8.28 14.56 21.09
N TRP A 520 -8.56 13.38 20.52
CA TRP A 520 -8.77 12.16 21.30
C TRP A 520 -7.50 11.74 22.03
N LEU A 521 -6.38 11.63 21.31
CA LEU A 521 -5.10 11.21 21.90
C LEU A 521 -4.62 12.18 22.98
N LEU A 522 -4.83 13.48 22.77
CA LEU A 522 -4.50 14.48 23.78
C LEU A 522 -5.37 14.34 25.03
N LYS A 523 -6.69 14.24 24.88
CA LYS A 523 -7.65 14.22 25.99
C LYS A 523 -7.62 12.91 26.79
N HIS A 524 -7.58 11.78 26.11
CA HIS A 524 -7.76 10.45 26.72
C HIS A 524 -6.44 9.76 27.09
N VAL A 525 -5.30 10.26 26.60
CA VAL A 525 -3.99 9.64 26.89
C VAL A 525 -3.00 10.67 27.41
N LEU A 526 -2.64 11.67 26.58
CA LEU A 526 -1.51 12.53 26.90
C LEU A 526 -1.78 13.52 28.04
N TYR A 527 -3.04 13.90 28.28
CA TYR A 527 -3.42 14.80 29.38
C TYR A 527 -4.15 14.11 30.53
N GLN A 528 -4.36 12.79 30.46
CA GLN A 528 -4.84 12.04 31.61
C GLN A 528 -3.74 12.02 32.69
N PRO A 529 -4.01 12.51 33.92
CA PRO A 529 -2.98 12.63 34.96
C PRO A 529 -2.28 11.30 35.27
N ASP A 530 -3.05 10.21 35.37
CA ASP A 530 -2.55 8.89 35.73
C ASP A 530 -1.63 8.32 34.64
N ILE A 531 -2.01 8.45 33.37
CA ILE A 531 -1.19 8.03 32.23
C ILE A 531 0.03 8.93 32.10
N ARG A 532 -0.15 10.26 32.17
CA ARG A 532 0.93 11.23 32.02
C ARG A 532 2.01 11.03 33.08
N SER A 533 1.63 10.71 34.31
CA SER A 533 2.60 10.41 35.39
C SER A 533 3.52 9.23 35.04
N LYS A 534 3.05 8.28 34.22
CA LYS A 534 3.82 7.10 33.78
C LYS A 534 4.70 7.41 32.57
N ILE A 535 4.20 8.17 31.60
CA ILE A 535 4.82 8.29 30.26
C ILE A 535 5.67 9.55 30.06
N ASP A 536 5.44 10.62 30.82
CA ASP A 536 6.13 11.91 30.70
C ASP A 536 7.55 11.83 31.29
N ILE A 537 8.57 12.12 30.49
CA ILE A 537 9.98 11.99 30.91
C ILE A 537 10.37 13.00 32.00
N GLU A 538 9.64 14.11 32.11
CA GLU A 538 9.88 15.11 33.16
C GLU A 538 9.30 14.68 34.51
N LYS A 539 8.30 13.79 34.50
CA LYS A 539 7.63 13.28 35.70
C LYS A 539 8.12 11.90 36.12
N ASN A 540 8.56 11.09 35.16
CA ASN A 540 9.08 9.75 35.37
C ASN A 540 10.34 9.53 34.54
N LYS A 541 11.46 9.15 35.19
CA LYS A 541 12.72 8.85 34.51
C LYS A 541 12.61 7.68 33.53
N ASP A 542 11.66 6.78 33.75
CA ASP A 542 11.35 5.66 32.85
C ASP A 542 10.29 6.01 31.79
N GLY A 543 9.82 7.24 31.77
CA GLY A 543 8.93 7.79 30.76
C GLY A 543 9.52 7.72 29.36
N PHE A 544 8.68 7.95 28.37
CA PHE A 544 9.05 7.82 26.96
C PHE A 544 8.49 8.92 26.06
N VAL A 545 7.82 9.91 26.63
CA VAL A 545 7.24 11.05 25.92
C VAL A 545 7.86 12.34 26.44
N LYS A 546 8.44 13.14 25.54
CA LYS A 546 8.77 14.55 25.81
C LYS A 546 7.61 15.43 25.37
N TYR A 547 7.04 16.16 26.31
CA TYR A 547 5.99 17.14 26.06
C TYR A 547 6.58 18.45 25.52
N PRO A 548 5.81 19.22 24.74
CA PRO A 548 6.24 20.52 24.26
C PRO A 548 6.28 21.55 25.38
N GLU A 549 7.32 22.39 25.39
CA GLU A 549 7.53 23.44 26.40
C GLU A 549 6.62 24.67 26.17
N ASN A 550 6.16 24.90 24.93
CA ASN A 550 5.30 26.03 24.54
C ASN A 550 4.08 25.54 23.74
N GLN A 551 2.99 26.33 23.74
CA GLN A 551 1.83 26.07 22.87
C GLN A 551 2.27 26.04 21.39
N GLY A 552 2.11 24.88 20.75
CA GLY A 552 2.55 24.63 19.37
C GLY A 552 3.89 23.88 19.21
N GLY A 553 4.57 23.55 20.31
CA GLY A 553 5.81 22.76 20.27
C GLY A 553 5.60 21.30 19.83
N ARG A 554 6.71 20.60 19.55
CA ARG A 554 6.72 19.20 19.07
C ARG A 554 6.77 18.21 20.23
N TYR A 555 5.98 17.14 20.11
CA TYR A 555 6.10 15.95 20.96
C TYR A 555 7.18 15.02 20.39
N TYR A 556 7.91 14.35 21.29
CA TYR A 556 8.82 13.27 20.92
C TYR A 556 8.46 12.02 21.70
N PHE A 557 8.25 10.92 20.97
CA PHE A 557 7.89 9.63 21.51
C PHE A 557 9.00 8.63 21.23
N LEU A 558 9.52 7.94 22.25
CA LEU A 558 10.45 6.84 22.02
C LEU A 558 9.68 5.65 21.42
N ALA A 559 9.90 5.38 20.13
CA ALA A 559 9.05 4.53 19.32
C ALA A 559 8.82 3.13 19.91
N SER A 560 9.87 2.52 20.46
CA SER A 560 9.78 1.18 21.06
C SER A 560 8.84 1.13 22.27
N LYS A 561 8.99 2.08 23.21
CA LYS A 561 8.17 2.14 24.42
C LYS A 561 6.74 2.59 24.11
N THR A 562 6.58 3.48 23.12
CA THR A 562 5.25 3.94 22.69
C THR A 562 4.42 2.79 22.12
N LYS A 563 4.98 1.99 21.22
CA LYS A 563 4.28 0.80 20.68
C LYS A 563 3.89 -0.17 21.78
N GLN A 564 4.85 -0.53 22.63
CA GLN A 564 4.62 -1.45 23.74
C GLN A 564 3.52 -0.96 24.69
N PHE A 565 3.56 0.32 25.08
CA PHE A 565 2.58 0.90 25.99
C PHE A 565 1.15 0.81 25.45
N PHE A 566 0.92 1.16 24.18
CA PHE A 566 -0.43 1.11 23.60
C PHE A 566 -0.95 -0.31 23.41
N GLU A 567 -0.08 -1.28 23.11
CA GLU A 567 -0.45 -2.70 23.03
C GLU A 567 -0.85 -3.25 24.41
N GLU A 568 -0.02 -3.00 25.44
CA GLU A 568 -0.24 -3.55 26.79
C GLU A 568 -1.41 -2.89 27.52
N ASN A 569 -1.68 -1.61 27.26
CA ASN A 569 -2.68 -0.82 27.98
C ASN A 569 -3.94 -0.56 27.14
N PHE A 570 -4.15 -1.32 26.05
CA PHE A 570 -5.28 -1.11 25.14
C PHE A 570 -6.63 -1.08 25.87
N ALA A 571 -6.92 -2.09 26.71
CA ALA A 571 -8.18 -2.16 27.43
C ALA A 571 -8.36 -1.03 28.46
N GLU A 572 -7.29 -0.62 29.15
CA GLU A 572 -7.32 0.47 30.14
C GLU A 572 -7.58 1.82 29.45
N ILE A 573 -6.89 2.08 28.33
CA ILE A 573 -7.01 3.34 27.57
C ILE A 573 -8.44 3.56 27.03
N PHE A 574 -9.17 2.50 26.69
CA PHE A 574 -10.52 2.58 26.14
C PHE A 574 -11.65 2.41 27.17
N ASN A 575 -11.32 2.10 28.43
CA ASN A 575 -12.28 1.99 29.54
C ASN A 575 -12.19 3.16 30.55
N LEU A 576 -11.41 4.21 30.24
CA LEU A 576 -11.23 5.41 31.05
C LEU A 576 -12.29 6.49 30.83
#